data_AF-A0A3D0SNC6-F1
#
_entry.id   AF-A0A3D0SNC6-F1
#
_cell.length_a   1.000
_cell.length_b   1.000
_cell.length_c   1.000
_cell.angle_alpha   90.00
_cell.angle_beta   90.00
_cell.angle_gamma   90.00
#
_symmetry.space_group_name_H-M   'P 1'
#
loop_
_entity.id
_entity.type
_entity.pdbx_description
1 polymer ?
#
loop_
_entity_poly.entity_id
_entity_poly.type
_entity_poly.pdbx_seq_one_letter_code
_entity_poly.pdbx_strand_id
1 'polypeptide(L)'
;NPKTSGGARWNYLAAWGYALRQYGNDEAKARDFVTRLYKNVAVLDSGARGSTTTFAERGIGDVLISWENEAFLANRELGPDQLEVVVPSLSILAEPPVTVIDKVVDRKGTRKIAEAYLRYLYSEEGQNLAGKHYYRPRDPKIMAQYAGQFPQVNLFTIDEVFGGWEKAQQIHFADNGVFDQIYQLGR
;
A
#
# COMPACT_ATOMS: atom_id res chain seq x y z
N ASN A 1 -6.26 6.23 -7.15
CA ASN A 1 -5.51 7.12 -8.06
C ASN A 1 -4.08 7.37 -7.54
N PRO A 2 -3.00 6.97 -8.25
CA PRO A 2 -1.61 7.21 -7.83
C PRO A 2 -1.23 8.70 -7.68
N LYS A 3 -1.93 9.61 -8.35
CA LYS A 3 -1.69 11.06 -8.22
C LYS A 3 -2.04 11.62 -6.84
N THR A 4 -2.99 10.99 -6.13
CA THR A 4 -3.48 11.47 -4.82
C THR A 4 -3.27 10.50 -3.67
N SER A 5 -3.20 9.19 -3.93
CA SER A 5 -3.15 8.14 -2.91
C SER A 5 -1.78 7.46 -2.86
N GLY A 6 -1.17 7.42 -1.68
CA GLY A 6 0.03 6.62 -1.43
C GLY A 6 -0.21 5.11 -1.58
N GLY A 7 -1.37 4.61 -1.14
CA GLY A 7 -1.77 3.21 -1.36
C GLY A 7 -1.85 2.84 -2.84
N ALA A 8 -2.37 3.76 -3.67
CA ALA A 8 -2.43 3.51 -5.10
C ALA A 8 -1.04 3.44 -5.76
N ARG A 9 -0.02 4.13 -5.21
CA ARG A 9 1.36 4.00 -5.67
C ARG A 9 1.95 2.64 -5.27
N TRP A 10 1.71 2.19 -4.04
CA TRP A 10 2.10 0.83 -3.63
C TRP A 10 1.46 -0.25 -4.50
N ASN A 11 0.15 -0.15 -4.78
CA ASN A 11 -0.56 -1.08 -5.67
C ASN A 11 0.06 -1.14 -7.07
N TYR A 12 0.36 0.04 -7.65
CA TYR A 12 1.02 0.16 -8.95
C TYR A 12 2.40 -0.52 -8.93
N LEU A 13 3.23 -0.21 -7.93
CA LEU A 13 4.59 -0.75 -7.83
C LEU A 13 4.60 -2.25 -7.56
N ALA A 14 3.63 -2.77 -6.80
CA ALA A 14 3.44 -4.21 -6.61
C ALA A 14 3.20 -4.93 -7.95
N ALA A 15 2.27 -4.40 -8.77
CA ALA A 15 1.97 -4.95 -10.09
C ALA A 15 3.17 -4.84 -11.05
N TRP A 16 3.88 -3.72 -11.02
CA TRP A 16 5.09 -3.52 -11.82
C TRP A 16 6.20 -4.49 -11.44
N GLY A 17 6.50 -4.62 -10.15
CA GLY A 17 7.54 -5.53 -9.65
C GLY A 17 7.20 -7.00 -9.91
N TYR A 18 5.92 -7.38 -9.82
CA TYR A 18 5.46 -8.70 -10.29
C TYR A 18 5.77 -8.92 -11.76
N ALA A 19 5.43 -7.95 -12.62
CA ALA A 19 5.66 -8.08 -14.05
C ALA A 19 7.16 -8.13 -14.40
N LEU A 20 8.01 -7.35 -13.73
CA LEU A 20 9.46 -7.44 -13.91
C LEU A 20 9.97 -8.84 -13.58
N ARG A 21 9.59 -9.41 -12.43
CA ARG A 21 10.00 -10.78 -12.07
C ARG A 21 9.50 -11.82 -13.07
N GLN A 22 8.26 -11.68 -13.53
CA GLN A 22 7.64 -12.63 -14.47
C GLN A 22 8.26 -12.58 -15.86
N TYR A 23 8.75 -11.41 -16.29
CA TYR A 23 9.21 -11.17 -17.66
C TYR A 23 10.72 -10.96 -17.76
N GLY A 24 11.50 -11.39 -16.77
CA GLY A 24 12.96 -11.34 -16.82
C GLY A 24 13.53 -9.91 -16.76
N ASN A 25 12.92 -9.04 -15.96
CA ASN A 25 13.23 -7.62 -15.79
C ASN A 25 13.06 -6.77 -17.06
N ASP A 26 12.19 -7.19 -17.99
CA ASP A 26 11.84 -6.42 -19.18
C ASP A 26 10.84 -5.30 -18.84
N GLU A 27 11.33 -4.07 -18.77
CA GLU A 27 10.54 -2.87 -18.46
C GLU A 27 9.40 -2.61 -19.45
N ALA A 28 9.59 -2.96 -20.74
CA ALA A 28 8.54 -2.75 -21.75
C ALA A 28 7.37 -3.73 -21.51
N LYS A 29 7.67 -4.97 -21.14
CA LYS A 29 6.65 -5.95 -20.74
C LYS A 29 5.99 -5.61 -19.41
N ALA A 30 6.74 -5.05 -18.45
CA ALA A 30 6.16 -4.55 -17.20
C ALA A 30 5.17 -3.42 -17.47
N ARG A 31 5.54 -2.48 -18.33
CA ARG A 31 4.65 -1.40 -18.77
C ARG A 31 3.40 -1.93 -19.48
N ASP A 32 3.52 -2.89 -20.41
CA ASP A 32 2.37 -3.48 -21.08
C ASP A 32 1.43 -4.17 -20.08
N PHE A 33 1.99 -4.98 -19.17
CA PHE A 33 1.21 -5.65 -18.14
C PHE A 33 0.41 -4.68 -17.29
N VAL A 34 1.05 -3.62 -16.78
CA VAL A 34 0.37 -2.60 -15.97
C VAL A 34 -0.62 -1.80 -16.84
N THR A 35 -0.34 -1.57 -18.12
CA THR A 35 -1.31 -0.94 -19.04
C THR A 35 -2.58 -1.77 -19.18
N ARG A 36 -2.45 -3.08 -19.38
CA ARG A 36 -3.61 -3.99 -19.44
C ARG A 36 -4.36 -4.05 -18.11
N LEU A 37 -3.66 -3.99 -16.98
CA LEU A 37 -4.29 -3.87 -15.66
C LEU A 37 -5.16 -2.60 -15.58
N TYR A 38 -4.62 -1.44 -15.95
CA TYR A 38 -5.35 -0.17 -15.89
C TYR A 38 -6.54 -0.09 -16.84
N LYS A 39 -6.52 -0.81 -17.98
CA LYS A 39 -7.70 -0.94 -18.86
C LYS A 39 -8.90 -1.61 -18.19
N ASN A 40 -8.67 -2.42 -17.15
CA ASN A 40 -9.71 -3.07 -16.37
C ASN A 40 -10.13 -2.25 -15.12
N VAL A 41 -9.50 -1.11 -14.85
CA VAL A 41 -9.81 -0.31 -13.67
C VAL A 41 -11.07 0.53 -13.92
N ALA A 42 -12.18 0.13 -13.29
CA ALA A 42 -13.46 0.83 -13.41
C ALA A 42 -13.46 2.22 -12.73
N VAL A 43 -12.88 2.34 -11.54
CA VAL A 43 -12.90 3.55 -10.72
C VAL A 43 -11.53 3.83 -10.10
N LEU A 44 -11.09 5.09 -10.16
CA LEU A 44 -9.86 5.57 -9.52
C LEU A 44 -10.17 6.58 -8.41
N ASP A 45 -10.63 6.09 -7.27
CA ASP A 45 -10.88 6.95 -6.10
C ASP A 45 -9.62 7.66 -5.60
N SER A 46 -9.83 8.78 -4.92
CA SER A 46 -8.76 9.66 -4.43
C SER A 46 -7.96 9.07 -3.26
N GLY A 47 -8.54 8.11 -2.51
CA GLY A 47 -7.93 7.47 -1.34
C GLY A 47 -8.43 6.04 -1.12
N ALA A 48 -7.66 5.25 -0.35
CA ALA A 48 -7.90 3.81 -0.18
C ALA A 48 -9.27 3.49 0.44
N ARG A 49 -9.66 4.20 1.51
CA ARG A 49 -10.98 4.01 2.16
C ARG A 49 -12.15 4.26 1.20
N GLY A 50 -12.00 5.25 0.30
CA GLY A 50 -12.98 5.52 -0.75
C GLY A 50 -13.13 4.33 -1.70
N SER A 51 -12.02 3.70 -2.11
CA SER A 51 -12.05 2.48 -2.93
C SER A 51 -12.68 1.30 -2.19
N THR A 52 -12.44 1.16 -0.88
CA THR A 52 -13.12 0.15 -0.05
C THR A 52 -14.64 0.35 -0.09
N THR A 53 -15.15 1.57 0.14
CA THR A 53 -16.59 1.86 0.05
C THR A 53 -17.14 1.63 -1.36
N THR A 54 -16.43 2.04 -2.40
CA THR A 54 -16.83 1.79 -3.80
C THR A 54 -16.99 0.29 -4.09
N PHE A 55 -16.05 -0.53 -3.64
CA PHE A 55 -16.09 -1.97 -3.86
C PHE A 55 -17.11 -2.67 -2.97
N ALA A 56 -16.97 -2.51 -1.65
CA ALA A 56 -17.70 -3.28 -0.66
C ALA A 56 -19.15 -2.83 -0.44
N GLU A 57 -19.39 -1.52 -0.43
CA GLU A 57 -20.73 -0.98 -0.14
C GLU A 57 -21.53 -0.70 -1.42
N ARG A 58 -20.85 -0.25 -2.49
CA ARG A 58 -21.51 0.08 -3.76
C ARG A 58 -21.47 -1.05 -4.78
N GLY A 59 -20.75 -2.14 -4.51
CA GLY A 59 -20.69 -3.31 -5.38
C GLY A 59 -20.06 -3.05 -6.75
N ILE A 60 -19.09 -2.12 -6.83
CA ILE A 60 -18.44 -1.76 -8.10
C ILE A 60 -17.09 -2.46 -8.21
N GLY A 61 -16.98 -3.36 -9.19
CA GLY A 61 -15.77 -4.12 -9.53
C GLY A 61 -15.76 -5.54 -8.95
N ASP A 62 -14.97 -6.42 -9.56
CA ASP A 62 -14.86 -7.83 -9.14
C ASP A 62 -13.73 -8.05 -8.12
N VAL A 63 -12.72 -7.17 -8.11
CA VAL A 63 -11.57 -7.24 -7.22
C VAL A 63 -11.11 -5.85 -6.81
N LEU A 64 -10.80 -5.68 -5.52
CA LEU A 64 -10.14 -4.49 -4.99
C LEU A 64 -8.67 -4.80 -4.67
N ILE A 65 -7.75 -4.10 -5.32
CA ILE A 65 -6.34 -4.08 -4.88
C ILE A 65 -6.26 -3.17 -3.66
N SER A 66 -6.09 -3.76 -2.48
CA SER A 66 -6.23 -3.07 -1.19
C SER A 66 -4.95 -3.08 -0.37
N TRP A 67 -4.90 -2.21 0.63
CA TRP A 67 -4.03 -2.42 1.78
C TRP A 67 -4.49 -3.66 2.57
N GLU A 68 -3.54 -4.43 3.08
CA GLU A 68 -3.85 -5.62 3.88
C GLU A 68 -4.74 -5.28 5.11
N ASN A 69 -4.43 -4.18 5.80
CA ASN A 69 -5.22 -3.75 6.96
C ASN A 69 -6.67 -3.37 6.59
N GLU A 70 -6.89 -2.78 5.40
CA GLU A 70 -8.23 -2.43 4.91
C GLU A 70 -9.01 -3.68 4.49
N ALA A 71 -8.34 -4.65 3.84
CA ALA A 71 -8.96 -5.91 3.45
C ALA A 71 -9.44 -6.71 4.67
N PHE A 72 -8.61 -6.85 5.71
CA PHE A 72 -9.03 -7.54 6.93
C PHE A 72 -10.06 -6.78 7.74
N LEU A 73 -10.00 -5.44 7.75
CA LEU A 73 -11.04 -4.62 8.37
C LEU A 73 -12.40 -4.82 7.67
N ALA A 74 -12.44 -4.73 6.34
CA ALA A 74 -13.65 -4.92 5.56
C ALA A 74 -14.21 -6.34 5.74
N ASN A 75 -13.35 -7.37 5.70
CA ASN A 75 -13.77 -8.74 5.94
C ASN A 75 -14.35 -8.95 7.35
N ARG A 76 -13.76 -8.32 8.38
CA ARG A 76 -14.33 -8.36 9.74
C ARG A 76 -15.69 -7.65 9.81
N GLU A 77 -15.84 -6.49 9.16
CA GLU A 77 -17.04 -5.66 9.26
C GLU A 77 -18.22 -6.23 8.46
N LEU A 78 -17.98 -6.86 7.31
CA LEU A 78 -19.01 -7.37 6.41
C LEU A 78 -19.24 -8.88 6.54
N GLY A 79 -18.27 -9.59 7.09
CA GLY A 79 -18.28 -11.04 7.25
C GLY A 79 -17.65 -11.79 6.07
N PRO A 80 -17.11 -13.01 6.31
CA PRO A 80 -16.37 -13.80 5.32
C PRO A 80 -17.23 -14.30 4.16
N ASP A 81 -18.56 -14.32 4.30
CA ASP A 81 -19.47 -14.75 3.24
C ASP A 81 -19.64 -13.69 2.15
N GLN A 82 -19.21 -12.44 2.39
CA GLN A 82 -19.32 -11.36 1.42
C GLN A 82 -18.01 -11.07 0.69
N LEU A 83 -16.87 -11.21 1.38
CA LEU A 83 -15.56 -10.86 0.84
C LEU A 83 -14.53 -11.97 1.13
N GLU A 84 -13.76 -12.31 0.10
CA GLU A 84 -12.59 -13.17 0.22
C GLU A 84 -11.32 -12.33 0.12
N VAL A 85 -10.34 -12.58 1.00
CA VAL A 85 -9.00 -12.00 0.89
C VAL A 85 -8.10 -12.94 0.11
N VAL A 86 -7.79 -12.56 -1.13
CA VAL A 86 -6.85 -13.30 -1.99
C VAL A 86 -5.44 -12.74 -1.82
N VAL A 87 -4.49 -13.61 -1.43
CA VAL A 87 -3.08 -13.25 -1.24
C VAL A 87 -2.30 -13.61 -2.51
N PRO A 88 -1.66 -12.65 -3.20
CA PRO A 88 -0.89 -12.94 -4.41
C PRO A 88 0.39 -13.71 -4.09
N SER A 89 0.98 -14.36 -5.10
CA SER A 89 2.26 -15.06 -4.96
C SER A 89 3.43 -14.12 -4.64
N LEU A 90 3.31 -12.85 -4.99
CA LEU A 90 4.27 -11.78 -4.76
C LEU A 90 3.54 -10.46 -4.48
N SER A 91 4.05 -9.68 -3.52
CA SER A 91 3.63 -8.31 -3.28
C SER A 91 4.82 -7.43 -2.88
N ILE A 92 4.56 -6.17 -2.56
CA ILE A 92 5.56 -5.19 -2.11
C ILE A 92 5.47 -4.99 -0.60
N LEU A 93 6.62 -4.93 0.09
CA LEU A 93 6.68 -4.51 1.48
C LEU A 93 6.38 -3.01 1.53
N ALA A 94 5.17 -2.66 1.97
CA ALA A 94 4.77 -1.28 2.11
C ALA A 94 5.08 -0.76 3.52
N GLU A 95 5.79 0.37 3.59
CA GLU A 95 6.35 0.92 4.83
C GLU A 95 5.87 2.36 5.07
N PRO A 96 4.70 2.58 5.70
CA PRO A 96 4.17 3.92 5.94
C PRO A 96 5.09 4.70 6.92
N PRO A 97 5.75 5.79 6.48
CA PRO A 97 6.68 6.52 7.32
C PRO A 97 5.94 7.50 8.24
N VAL A 98 6.53 7.78 9.41
CA VAL A 98 6.09 8.82 10.34
C VAL A 98 7.23 9.80 10.60
N THR A 99 6.91 11.08 10.81
CA THR A 99 7.93 12.10 11.10
C THR A 99 7.40 13.24 11.96
N VAL A 100 8.28 13.87 12.73
CA VAL A 100 8.01 15.13 13.42
C VAL A 100 8.23 16.28 12.44
N ILE A 101 7.32 17.26 12.44
CA ILE A 101 7.48 18.47 11.61
C ILE A 101 8.17 19.55 12.43
N ASP A 102 9.49 19.65 12.34
CA ASP A 102 10.35 20.51 13.17
C ASP A 102 9.84 21.96 13.29
N LYS A 103 9.64 22.62 12.15
CA LYS A 103 9.16 24.01 12.11
C LYS A 103 7.83 24.22 12.85
N VAL A 104 6.95 23.21 12.87
CA VAL A 104 5.65 23.30 13.53
C VAL A 104 5.79 23.07 15.03
N VAL A 105 6.55 22.06 15.44
CA VAL A 105 6.69 21.72 16.86
C VAL A 105 7.51 22.75 17.63
N ASP A 106 8.51 23.36 16.99
CA ASP A 106 9.31 24.43 17.59
C ASP A 106 8.48 25.69 17.78
N ARG A 107 7.71 26.09 16.75
CA ARG A 107 6.79 27.23 16.84
C ARG A 107 5.73 27.05 17.92
N LYS A 108 5.23 25.81 18.11
CA LYS A 108 4.17 25.51 19.07
C LYS A 108 4.69 25.11 20.47
N GLY A 109 6.01 24.96 20.66
CA GLY A 109 6.58 24.43 21.90
C GLY A 109 6.15 22.98 22.22
N THR A 110 5.84 22.18 21.20
CA THR A 110 5.25 20.83 21.35
C THR A 110 6.23 19.69 21.00
N ARG A 111 7.52 20.00 20.79
CA ARG A 111 8.52 19.02 20.36
C ARG A 111 8.56 17.77 21.24
N LYS A 112 8.67 17.95 22.56
CA LYS A 112 8.77 16.82 23.50
C LYS A 112 7.58 15.87 23.41
N ILE A 113 6.35 16.40 23.36
CA ILE A 113 5.15 15.57 23.29
C ILE A 113 4.97 14.91 21.92
N ALA A 114 5.31 15.61 20.83
CA ALA A 114 5.25 15.04 19.48
C ALA A 114 6.26 13.90 19.28
N GLU A 115 7.49 14.07 19.78
CA GLU A 115 8.51 13.02 19.76
C GLU A 115 8.10 11.83 20.63
N ALA A 116 7.57 12.07 21.83
CA ALA A 116 7.06 11.01 22.69
C ALA A 116 5.93 10.23 22.02
N TYR A 117 4.98 10.92 21.37
CA TYR A 117 3.89 10.30 20.61
C TYR A 117 4.40 9.35 19.53
N LEU A 118 5.34 9.78 18.69
CA LEU A 118 5.88 8.90 17.63
C LEU A 118 6.74 7.77 18.19
N ARG A 119 7.53 8.00 19.24
CA ARG A 119 8.29 6.93 19.91
C ARG A 119 7.35 5.88 20.51
N TYR A 120 6.19 6.28 21.03
CA TYR A 120 5.23 5.36 21.62
C TYR A 120 4.62 4.38 20.63
N LEU A 121 4.58 4.71 19.33
CA LEU A 121 4.18 3.77 18.27
C LEU A 121 5.07 2.51 18.25
N TYR A 122 6.32 2.63 18.71
CA TYR A 122 7.29 1.54 18.79
C TYR A 122 7.41 0.92 20.19
N SER A 123 6.57 1.35 21.15
CA SER A 123 6.43 0.66 22.43
C SER A 123 5.72 -0.69 22.25
N GLU A 124 5.81 -1.56 23.25
CA GLU A 124 5.07 -2.83 23.25
C GLU A 124 3.56 -2.61 23.04
N GLU A 125 2.97 -1.62 23.71
CA GLU A 125 1.56 -1.29 23.54
C GLU A 125 1.26 -0.78 22.12
N GLY A 126 2.08 0.13 21.59
CA GLY A 126 1.89 0.68 20.23
C GLY A 126 1.97 -0.39 19.15
N GLN A 127 2.92 -1.30 19.27
CA GLN A 127 3.09 -2.44 18.36
C GLN A 127 1.95 -3.46 18.51
N ASN A 128 1.46 -3.69 19.73
CA ASN A 128 0.32 -4.56 19.96
C ASN A 128 -0.97 -3.97 19.36
N LEU A 129 -1.18 -2.66 19.49
CA LEU A 129 -2.28 -1.94 18.83
C LEU A 129 -2.18 -2.02 17.30
N ALA A 130 -0.97 -1.92 16.73
CA ALA A 130 -0.77 -2.11 15.30
C ALA A 130 -1.27 -3.49 14.84
N GLY A 131 -0.87 -4.57 15.52
CA GLY A 131 -1.31 -5.95 15.24
C GLY A 131 -2.82 -6.13 15.35
N LYS A 132 -3.42 -5.62 16.44
CA LYS A 132 -4.88 -5.62 16.66
C LYS A 132 -5.67 -4.92 15.55
N HIS A 133 -5.08 -3.88 14.96
CA HIS A 133 -5.66 -3.11 13.88
C HIS A 133 -5.13 -3.51 12.49
N TYR A 134 -4.67 -4.76 12.35
CA TYR A 134 -4.28 -5.39 11.08
C TYR A 134 -3.05 -4.80 10.39
N TYR A 135 -2.22 -4.06 11.10
CA TYR A 135 -0.90 -3.65 10.62
C TYR A 135 0.15 -4.63 11.13
N ARG A 136 1.09 -5.03 10.28
CA ARG A 136 2.19 -5.94 10.66
C ARG A 136 3.16 -5.24 11.64
N PRO A 137 3.26 -5.68 12.91
CA PRO A 137 4.20 -5.10 13.86
C PRO A 137 5.66 -5.38 13.47
N ARG A 138 6.57 -4.49 13.86
CA ARG A 138 8.03 -4.63 13.68
C ARG A 138 8.70 -5.41 14.81
N ASP A 139 8.16 -5.35 16.02
CA ASP A 139 8.66 -6.15 17.13
C ASP A 139 8.41 -7.65 16.83
N PRO A 140 9.46 -8.49 16.72
CA PRO A 140 9.30 -9.90 16.38
C PRO A 140 8.48 -10.69 17.41
N LYS A 141 8.55 -10.33 18.70
CA LYS A 141 7.79 -11.00 19.76
C LYS A 141 6.30 -10.72 19.61
N ILE A 142 5.94 -9.49 19.23
CA ILE A 142 4.55 -9.10 19.02
C ILE A 142 4.06 -9.65 17.70
N MET A 143 4.84 -9.56 16.62
CA MET A 143 4.49 -10.16 15.33
C MET A 143 4.17 -11.66 15.45
N ALA A 144 4.91 -12.40 16.28
CA ALA A 144 4.65 -13.82 16.53
C ALA A 144 3.27 -14.08 17.17
N GLN A 145 2.76 -13.16 18.01
CA GLN A 145 1.42 -13.28 18.61
C GLN A 145 0.30 -13.16 17.55
N TYR A 146 0.57 -12.44 16.46
CA TYR A 146 -0.38 -12.23 15.36
C TYR A 146 -0.10 -13.11 14.13
N ALA A 147 0.78 -14.11 14.24
CA ALA A 147 1.19 -14.93 13.09
C ALA A 147 0.02 -15.65 12.40
N GLY A 148 -1.04 -16.01 13.14
CA GLY A 148 -2.25 -16.62 12.57
C GLY A 148 -3.16 -15.64 11.81
N GLN A 149 -2.95 -14.33 11.97
CA GLN A 149 -3.73 -13.28 11.30
C GLN A 149 -3.12 -12.90 9.94
N PHE A 150 -1.79 -12.97 9.82
CA PHE A 150 -1.09 -12.46 8.65
C PHE A 150 -0.63 -13.61 7.73
N PRO A 151 -1.16 -13.69 6.50
CA PRO A 151 -0.74 -14.71 5.55
C PRO A 151 0.73 -14.52 5.17
N GLN A 152 1.38 -15.64 4.91
CA GLN A 152 2.72 -15.65 4.32
C GLN A 152 2.63 -15.20 2.86
N VAL A 153 3.50 -14.28 2.48
CA VAL A 153 3.56 -13.71 1.13
C VAL A 153 5.00 -13.35 0.82
N ASN A 154 5.45 -13.64 -0.41
CA ASN A 154 6.76 -13.18 -0.85
C ASN A 154 6.71 -11.68 -1.05
N LEU A 155 7.58 -10.95 -0.37
CA LEU A 155 7.66 -9.50 -0.47
C LEU A 155 8.99 -9.09 -1.08
N PHE A 156 8.93 -8.05 -1.90
CA PHE A 156 10.10 -7.29 -2.31
C PHE A 156 10.02 -5.88 -1.74
N THR A 157 11.16 -5.22 -1.57
CA THR A 157 11.19 -3.83 -1.08
C THR A 157 11.25 -2.84 -2.23
N ILE A 158 10.89 -1.59 -1.95
CA ILE A 158 11.04 -0.52 -2.95
C ILE A 158 12.51 -0.28 -3.33
N ASP A 159 13.43 -0.49 -2.39
CA ASP A 159 14.86 -0.32 -2.63
C ASP A 159 15.41 -1.40 -3.56
N GLU A 160 14.99 -2.66 -3.38
CA GLU A 160 15.41 -3.80 -4.20
C GLU A 160 15.04 -3.65 -5.68
N VAL A 161 13.81 -3.20 -5.97
CA VAL A 161 13.25 -3.22 -7.33
C VAL A 161 13.36 -1.86 -8.01
N PHE A 162 13.19 -0.76 -7.27
CA PHE A 162 13.11 0.58 -7.85
C PHE A 162 14.29 1.48 -7.47
N GLY A 163 15.18 1.01 -6.58
CA GLY A 163 16.30 1.82 -6.07
C GLY A 163 15.84 3.00 -5.20
N GLY A 164 14.70 2.83 -4.52
CA GLY A 164 14.16 3.78 -3.55
C GLY A 164 13.06 4.70 -4.06
N TRP A 165 12.42 5.39 -3.11
CA TRP A 165 11.24 6.21 -3.36
C TRP A 165 11.47 7.39 -4.31
N GLU A 166 12.63 8.03 -4.26
CA GLU A 166 12.94 9.17 -5.12
C GLU A 166 12.89 8.79 -6.61
N LYS A 167 13.55 7.68 -6.97
CA LYS A 167 13.55 7.15 -8.34
C LYS A 167 12.16 6.67 -8.75
N ALA A 168 11.50 5.89 -7.89
CA ALA A 168 10.16 5.37 -8.16
C ALA A 168 9.16 6.51 -8.42
N GLN A 169 9.19 7.54 -7.58
CA GLN A 169 8.33 8.71 -7.71
C GLN A 169 8.62 9.51 -8.98
N GLN A 170 9.90 9.78 -9.27
CA GLN A 170 10.29 10.54 -10.45
C GLN A 170 9.95 9.84 -11.77
N ILE A 171 10.18 8.52 -11.84
CA ILE A 171 9.95 7.74 -13.06
C ILE A 171 8.46 7.49 -13.28
N HIS A 172 7.77 6.97 -12.26
CA HIS A 172 6.41 6.46 -12.46
C HIS A 172 5.32 7.50 -12.23
N PHE A 173 5.49 8.41 -11.28
CA PHE A 173 4.37 9.19 -10.73
C PHE A 173 4.46 10.71 -10.91
N ALA A 174 5.64 11.24 -11.25
CA ALA A 174 5.81 12.64 -11.65
C ALA A 174 4.92 12.98 -12.86
N ASP A 175 4.75 14.26 -13.13
CA ASP A 175 3.98 14.71 -14.29
C ASP A 175 4.66 14.27 -15.59
N ASN A 176 3.87 13.68 -16.49
CA ASN A 176 4.32 12.98 -17.70
C ASN A 176 5.15 11.71 -17.43
N GLY A 177 5.16 11.24 -16.17
CA GLY A 177 5.74 9.97 -15.77
C GLY A 177 5.01 8.77 -16.38
N VAL A 178 5.53 7.57 -16.14
CA VAL A 178 5.04 6.34 -16.78
C VAL A 178 3.54 6.10 -16.53
N PHE A 179 3.03 6.40 -15.32
CA PHE A 179 1.60 6.28 -15.02
C PHE A 179 0.73 7.14 -15.95
N ASP A 180 1.13 8.37 -16.24
CA ASP A 180 0.36 9.26 -17.12
C ASP A 180 0.30 8.70 -18.54
N GLN A 181 1.41 8.15 -19.01
CA GLN A 181 1.48 7.53 -20.34
C GLN A 181 0.61 6.27 -20.41
N ILE A 182 0.59 5.46 -19.35
CA ILE A 182 -0.29 4.27 -19.25
C ILE A 182 -1.76 4.70 -19.26
N TYR A 183 -2.11 5.68 -18.43
CA TYR A 183 -3.50 6.07 -18.23
C TYR A 183 -4.09 6.80 -19.44
N GLN A 184 -3.28 7.56 -20.18
CA GLN A 184 -3.69 8.15 -21.46
C GLN A 184 -3.95 7.07 -22.53
N LEU A 185 -3.12 6.03 -22.60
CA LEU A 185 -3.27 4.92 -23.56
C LEU A 185 -4.40 3.92 -23.18
N GLY A 186 -4.83 3.94 -21.92
CA GLY A 186 -5.90 3.09 -21.40
C GLY A 186 -7.31 3.67 -21.57
N ARG A 187 -7.42 4.94 -21.96
CA ARG A 187 -8.67 5.55 -22.44
C ARG A 187 -8.80 5.38 -23.95
#